data_AF-A0A3D0PMA4-F1
#
_entry.id   AF-A0A3D0PMA4-F1
#
_cell.length_a   1.000
_cell.length_b   1.000
_cell.length_c   1.000
_cell.angle_alpha   90.00
_cell.angle_beta   90.00
_cell.angle_gamma   90.00
#
_symmetry.space_group_name_H-M   'P 1'
#
loop_
_entity.id
_entity.type
_entity.pdbx_description
1 polymer ?
#
loop_
_entity_poly.entity_id
_entity_poly.type
_entity_poly.pdbx_seq_one_letter_code
_entity_poly.pdbx_strand_id
1 'polypeptide(L)'
;KQVSENYVIDINSKSGTVMSGLTKTQPKVITWKVKKGNVVDPLSLFLALSYDLKDRPNQSEFSYQVADGKSVEQQYYKKTENQIVSVDNQTFNAIKVERINSENNNMQAYFLSEYRYLPVIIKMTKGSKKYRYEIKDFKASEVEKLQVSF
;
A
#
# COMPACT_ATOMS: atom_id res chain seq x y z
N LYS A 1 -24.74 -6.24 -0.82
CA LYS A 1 -23.78 -6.54 -1.91
C LYS A 1 -23.16 -7.89 -1.60
N GLN A 2 -23.31 -8.89 -2.46
CA GLN A 2 -22.73 -10.23 -2.22
C GLN A 2 -21.22 -10.19 -2.50
N VAL A 3 -20.42 -10.82 -1.63
CA VAL A 3 -18.96 -10.92 -1.83
C VAL A 3 -18.71 -11.81 -3.04
N SER A 4 -18.09 -11.26 -4.08
CA SER A 4 -17.81 -11.98 -5.34
C SER A 4 -16.46 -12.69 -5.35
N GLU A 5 -15.50 -12.22 -4.55
CA GLU A 5 -14.15 -12.78 -4.42
C GLU A 5 -13.67 -12.63 -2.97
N ASN A 6 -12.98 -13.65 -2.44
CA ASN A 6 -12.31 -13.56 -1.15
C ASN A 6 -10.97 -14.33 -1.14
N TYR A 7 -9.96 -13.72 -0.54
CA TYR A 7 -8.59 -14.25 -0.49
C TYR A 7 -8.09 -14.29 0.95
N VAL A 8 -7.26 -15.28 1.23
CA VAL A 8 -6.49 -15.42 2.47
C VAL A 8 -5.04 -15.64 2.04
N ILE A 9 -4.11 -14.97 2.72
CA ILE A 9 -2.68 -15.04 2.41
C ILE A 9 -1.93 -15.19 3.73
N ASP A 10 -1.01 -16.13 3.76
CA ASP A 10 -0.03 -16.31 4.83
C ASP A 10 1.35 -15.92 4.27
N ILE A 11 2.00 -14.94 4.90
CA ILE A 11 3.31 -14.43 4.52
C ILE A 11 4.32 -14.88 5.56
N ASN A 12 5.14 -15.88 5.23
CA ASN A 12 6.24 -16.32 6.07
C ASN A 12 7.57 -15.76 5.53
N SER A 13 7.96 -14.61 6.06
CA SER A 13 9.20 -13.92 5.68
C SER A 13 10.46 -14.70 6.08
N LYS A 14 10.41 -15.52 7.15
CA LYS A 14 11.56 -16.31 7.61
C LYS A 14 11.88 -17.47 6.68
N SER A 15 10.86 -18.18 6.18
CA SER A 15 11.03 -19.27 5.21
C SER A 15 11.12 -18.79 3.77
N GLY A 16 10.85 -17.50 3.50
CA GLY A 16 10.82 -16.97 2.14
C GLY A 16 9.67 -17.55 1.32
N THR A 17 8.52 -17.77 1.96
CA THR A 17 7.35 -18.36 1.30
C THR A 17 6.09 -17.55 1.57
N VAL A 18 5.26 -17.42 0.54
CA VAL A 18 3.89 -16.93 0.66
C VAL A 18 2.96 -18.06 0.30
N MET A 19 1.91 -18.27 1.09
CA MET A 19 0.90 -19.29 0.84
C MET A 19 -0.48 -18.66 0.75
N SER A 20 -1.29 -19.17 -0.16
CA SER A 20 -2.68 -18.80 -0.29
C SER A 20 -3.54 -19.72 0.59
N GLY A 21 -4.49 -19.17 1.32
CA GLY A 21 -5.42 -19.94 2.14
C GLY A 21 -6.60 -20.49 1.31
N LEU A 22 -7.28 -21.50 1.85
CA LEU A 22 -8.52 -22.00 1.26
C LEU A 22 -9.65 -21.01 1.49
N THR A 23 -10.38 -20.68 0.42
CA THR A 23 -11.60 -19.87 0.49
C THR A 23 -12.67 -20.43 -0.44
N LYS A 24 -13.92 -19.94 -0.31
CA LYS A 24 -15.02 -20.32 -1.23
C LYS A 24 -14.66 -20.02 -2.70
N THR A 25 -13.89 -18.96 -2.93
CA THR A 25 -13.44 -18.56 -4.28
C THR A 25 -12.02 -19.02 -4.61
N GLN A 26 -11.35 -19.76 -3.71
CA GLN A 26 -10.01 -20.29 -3.88
C GLN A 26 -9.90 -21.69 -3.27
N PRO A 27 -10.30 -22.74 -4.03
CA PRO A 27 -10.39 -24.10 -3.50
C PRO A 27 -9.03 -24.83 -3.44
N LYS A 28 -7.93 -24.17 -3.81
CA LYS A 28 -6.58 -24.74 -3.81
C LYS A 28 -5.61 -23.79 -3.11
N VAL A 29 -4.75 -24.37 -2.28
CA VAL A 29 -3.59 -23.68 -1.70
C VAL A 29 -2.54 -23.51 -2.79
N ILE A 30 -2.06 -22.28 -2.97
CA ILE A 30 -0.98 -21.92 -3.88
C ILE A 30 0.19 -21.45 -3.03
N THR A 31 1.39 -21.96 -3.29
CA THR A 31 2.61 -21.55 -2.59
C THR A 31 3.55 -20.88 -3.56
N TRP A 32 4.02 -19.68 -3.21
CA TRP A 32 5.03 -18.94 -3.94
C TRP A 32 6.33 -18.89 -3.12
N LYS A 33 7.45 -19.17 -3.79
CA LYS A 33 8.78 -18.84 -3.26
C LYS A 33 9.04 -17.37 -3.53
N VAL A 34 9.41 -16.63 -2.50
CA VAL A 34 9.70 -15.20 -2.58
C VAL A 34 11.17 -14.96 -2.30
N LYS A 35 11.73 -13.92 -2.93
CA LYS A 35 13.11 -13.51 -2.70
C LYS A 35 13.26 -12.96 -1.28
N LYS A 36 14.48 -12.94 -0.75
CA LYS A 36 14.78 -12.22 0.49
C LYS A 36 14.45 -10.74 0.29
N GLY A 37 13.70 -10.14 1.23
CA GLY A 37 13.28 -8.74 1.15
C GLY A 37 11.91 -8.52 1.80
N ASN A 38 11.31 -7.36 1.53
CA ASN A 38 10.01 -6.98 2.07
C ASN A 38 8.90 -7.65 1.27
N VAL A 39 8.07 -8.46 1.94
CA VAL A 39 6.91 -9.12 1.37
C VAL A 39 5.68 -8.59 2.08
N VAL A 40 4.72 -8.07 1.34
CA VAL A 40 3.53 -7.39 1.88
C VAL A 40 2.29 -7.80 1.11
N ASP A 41 1.12 -7.69 1.72
CA ASP A 41 -0.15 -7.71 1.00
C ASP A 41 -0.51 -6.29 0.49
N PRO A 42 -1.50 -6.14 -0.41
CA PRO A 42 -1.87 -4.85 -0.99
C PRO A 42 -2.30 -3.78 0.02
N LEU A 43 -2.84 -4.16 1.19
CA LEU A 43 -3.23 -3.21 2.23
C LEU A 43 -2.02 -2.80 3.07
N SER A 44 -1.22 -3.77 3.50
CA SER A 44 0.00 -3.52 4.28
C SER A 44 1.07 -2.76 3.50
N LEU A 45 1.02 -2.75 2.16
CA LEU A 45 1.90 -1.94 1.31
C LEU A 45 1.94 -0.47 1.72
N PHE A 46 0.78 0.14 1.98
CA PHE A 46 0.74 1.57 2.32
C PHE A 46 1.34 1.83 3.70
N LEU A 47 1.15 0.92 4.64
CA LEU A 47 1.78 0.98 5.96
C LEU A 47 3.31 0.84 5.85
N ALA A 48 3.80 -0.08 5.00
CA ALA A 48 5.23 -0.25 4.76
C ALA A 48 5.86 1.01 4.13
N LEU A 49 5.16 1.63 3.17
CA LEU A 49 5.57 2.91 2.60
C LEU A 49 5.60 4.03 3.65
N SER A 50 4.59 4.13 4.52
CA SER A 50 4.59 5.09 5.63
C SER A 50 5.81 4.93 6.54
N TYR A 51 6.18 3.69 6.88
CA TYR A 51 7.38 3.42 7.69
C TYR A 51 8.67 3.79 6.95
N ASP A 52 8.83 3.39 5.69
CA ASP A 52 10.05 3.73 4.94
C ASP A 52 10.18 5.25 4.72
N LEU A 53 9.07 5.97 4.51
CA LEU A 53 9.08 7.44 4.42
C LEU A 53 9.48 8.12 5.73
N LYS A 54 9.11 7.53 6.88
CA LYS A 54 9.43 8.01 8.22
C LYS A 54 10.87 7.71 8.61
N ASP A 55 11.28 6.45 8.47
CA ASP A 55 12.53 5.95 9.04
C ASP A 55 13.70 6.16 8.07
N ARG A 56 13.42 6.37 6.78
CA ARG A 56 14.43 6.59 5.73
C ARG A 56 14.07 7.81 4.86
N PRO A 57 14.02 9.02 5.43
CA PRO A 57 13.52 10.21 4.73
C PRO A 57 14.35 10.62 3.51
N ASN A 58 15.61 10.21 3.41
CA ASN A 58 16.48 10.48 2.26
C ASN A 58 16.32 9.44 1.14
N GLN A 59 15.68 8.30 1.41
CA GLN A 59 15.42 7.29 0.40
C GLN A 59 14.33 7.78 -0.56
N SER A 60 14.59 7.65 -1.86
CA SER A 60 13.69 8.07 -2.93
C SER A 60 13.03 6.89 -3.65
N GLU A 61 13.57 5.68 -3.53
CA GLU A 61 13.06 4.49 -4.21
C GLU A 61 12.82 3.35 -3.23
N PHE A 62 11.71 2.63 -3.40
CA PHE A 62 11.28 1.54 -2.53
C PHE A 62 10.91 0.32 -3.38
N SER A 63 11.08 -0.88 -2.83
CA SER A 63 10.75 -2.11 -3.54
C SER A 63 10.12 -3.12 -2.60
N TYR A 64 9.04 -3.75 -3.06
CA TYR A 64 8.29 -4.74 -2.28
C TYR A 64 7.84 -5.89 -3.18
N GLN A 65 7.79 -7.09 -2.61
CA GLN A 65 7.09 -8.23 -3.20
C GLN A 65 5.66 -8.20 -2.69
N VAL A 66 4.71 -7.85 -3.55
CA VAL A 66 3.30 -7.68 -3.20
C VAL A 66 2.55 -8.97 -3.54
N ALA A 67 2.00 -9.61 -2.51
CA ALA A 67 1.21 -10.84 -2.63
C ALA A 67 -0.29 -10.51 -2.57
N ASP A 68 -1.03 -10.72 -3.67
CA ASP A 68 -2.46 -10.38 -3.75
C ASP A 68 -3.40 -11.57 -3.56
N GLY A 69 -2.83 -12.74 -3.24
CA GLY A 69 -3.56 -13.99 -3.05
C GLY A 69 -3.78 -14.79 -4.33
N LYS A 70 -3.50 -14.19 -5.50
CA LYS A 70 -3.46 -14.87 -6.80
C LYS A 70 -2.02 -15.02 -7.31
N SER A 71 -1.15 -14.08 -6.93
CA SER A 71 0.21 -13.97 -7.41
C SER A 71 1.09 -13.22 -6.41
N VAL A 72 2.41 -13.27 -6.65
CA VAL A 72 3.38 -12.38 -6.02
C VAL A 72 4.08 -11.59 -7.11
N GLU A 73 4.10 -10.27 -6.97
CA GLU A 73 4.71 -9.36 -7.94
C GLU A 73 5.76 -8.47 -7.27
N GLN A 74 6.95 -8.34 -7.90
CA GLN A 74 7.91 -7.33 -7.49
C GLN A 74 7.44 -5.95 -7.99
N GLN A 75 7.19 -5.03 -7.07
CA GLN A 75 6.78 -3.66 -7.38
C GLN A 75 7.87 -2.67 -6.93
N TYR A 76 8.08 -1.64 -7.73
CA TYR A 76 9.03 -0.55 -7.46
C TYR A 76 8.28 0.76 -7.38
N TYR A 77 8.63 1.56 -6.39
CA TYR A 77 8.01 2.84 -6.11
C TYR A 77 9.05 3.94 -6.00
N LYS A 78 8.65 5.15 -6.36
CA LYS A 78 9.48 6.35 -6.27
C LYS A 78 8.75 7.44 -5.52
N LYS A 79 9.41 8.01 -4.52
CA LYS A 79 9.04 9.27 -3.89
C LYS A 79 9.37 10.40 -4.87
N THR A 80 8.38 11.22 -5.17
CA THR A 80 8.54 12.41 -6.00
C THR A 80 8.50 13.67 -5.13
N GLU A 81 8.57 14.83 -5.77
CA GLU A 81 8.36 16.11 -5.09
C GLU A 81 7.00 16.16 -4.38
N ASN A 82 6.95 16.98 -3.33
CA ASN A 82 5.72 17.20 -2.59
C ASN A 82 4.67 17.87 -3.49
N GLN A 83 3.41 17.51 -3.28
CA GLN A 83 2.29 18.06 -4.01
C GLN A 83 1.23 18.58 -3.03
N ILE A 84 0.67 19.75 -3.35
CA ILE A 84 -0.49 20.26 -2.64
C ILE A 84 -1.70 19.42 -3.03
N VAL A 85 -2.38 18.85 -2.03
CA VAL A 85 -3.61 18.07 -2.20
C VAL A 85 -4.73 18.63 -1.34
N SER A 86 -5.97 18.46 -1.79
CA SER A 86 -7.17 18.81 -1.03
C SER A 86 -7.88 17.55 -0.56
N VAL A 87 -8.18 17.46 0.74
CA VAL A 87 -8.90 16.38 1.41
C VAL A 87 -9.90 17.03 2.36
N ASP A 88 -11.19 16.70 2.23
CA ASP A 88 -12.28 17.29 3.03
C ASP A 88 -12.21 18.83 3.16
N ASN A 89 -11.99 19.50 2.01
CA ASN A 89 -11.87 20.96 1.87
C ASN A 89 -10.69 21.61 2.60
N GLN A 90 -9.71 20.81 3.07
CA GLN A 90 -8.47 21.27 3.65
C GLN A 90 -7.31 20.96 2.71
N THR A 91 -6.35 21.89 2.59
CA THR A 91 -5.17 21.72 1.74
C THR A 91 -3.96 21.30 2.54
N PHE A 92 -3.23 20.32 2.04
CA PHE A 92 -2.03 19.78 2.69
C PHE A 92 -0.87 19.67 1.72
N ASN A 93 0.35 19.85 2.23
CA ASN A 93 1.57 19.52 1.50
C ASN A 93 1.87 18.02 1.67
N ALA A 94 1.58 17.22 0.65
CA ALA A 94 1.70 15.77 0.71
C ALA A 94 2.93 15.26 -0.04
N ILE A 95 3.61 14.27 0.53
CA ILE A 95 4.64 13.51 -0.18
C ILE A 95 3.93 12.56 -1.14
N LYS A 96 4.25 12.65 -2.43
CA LYS A 96 3.74 11.73 -3.44
C LYS A 96 4.70 10.56 -3.62
N VAL A 97 4.15 9.35 -3.64
CA VAL A 97 4.84 8.12 -4.04
C VAL A 97 4.09 7.49 -5.20
N GLU A 98 4.81 7.03 -6.22
CA GLU A 98 4.21 6.36 -7.37
C GLU A 98 4.91 5.07 -7.75
N ARG A 99 4.15 4.12 -8.29
CA ARG A 99 4.69 2.89 -8.86
C ARG A 99 5.34 3.19 -10.21
N ILE A 100 6.58 2.74 -10.41
CA ILE A 100 7.38 3.06 -11.61
C ILE A 100 7.59 1.88 -12.57
N ASN A 101 7.17 0.67 -12.19
CA ASN A 101 7.36 -0.55 -12.99
C ASN A 101 6.04 -1.17 -13.46
N SER A 102 5.13 -0.34 -13.97
CA SER A 102 3.89 -0.84 -14.58
C SER A 102 3.40 0.09 -15.68
N GLU A 103 2.85 -0.50 -16.73
CA GLU A 103 2.14 0.24 -17.78
C GLU A 103 0.64 0.28 -17.51
N ASN A 104 0.09 -0.85 -17.04
CA ASN A 104 -1.36 -1.10 -16.94
C ASN A 104 -1.87 -1.22 -15.48
N ASN A 105 -0.98 -1.13 -14.49
CA ASN A 105 -1.29 -1.21 -13.07
C ASN A 105 -0.57 -0.11 -12.27
N ASN A 106 -0.97 1.14 -12.50
CA ASN A 106 -0.34 2.31 -11.88
C ASN A 106 -0.89 2.56 -10.48
N MET A 107 -0.03 3.02 -9.58
CA MET A 107 -0.41 3.43 -8.23
C MET A 107 0.25 4.78 -7.91
N GLN A 108 -0.51 5.70 -7.34
CA GLN A 108 -0.01 6.93 -6.73
C GLN A 108 -0.65 7.08 -5.35
N ALA A 109 0.16 7.33 -4.33
CA ALA A 109 -0.31 7.57 -2.97
C ALA A 109 0.28 8.88 -2.43
N TYR A 110 -0.52 9.59 -1.65
CA TYR A 110 -0.20 10.91 -1.11
C TYR A 110 -0.21 10.82 0.41
N PHE A 111 0.96 11.09 1.01
CA PHE A 111 1.21 10.88 2.43
C PHE A 111 1.43 12.22 3.13
N LEU A 112 0.79 12.41 4.28
CA LEU A 112 0.99 13.63 5.08
C LEU A 112 2.06 13.39 6.15
N SER A 113 3.23 14.03 6.01
CA SER A 113 4.35 13.87 6.94
C SER A 113 3.99 14.30 8.37
N GLU A 114 3.19 15.37 8.51
CA GLU A 114 2.71 15.88 9.80
C GLU A 114 1.83 14.87 10.54
N TYR A 115 1.18 13.96 9.81
CA TYR A 115 0.27 12.96 10.35
C TYR A 115 0.86 11.56 10.24
N ARG A 116 2.15 11.43 10.58
CA ARG A 116 2.89 10.15 10.59
C ARG A 116 2.83 9.42 9.25
N TYR A 117 2.94 10.19 8.17
CA TYR A 117 2.87 9.67 6.81
C TYR A 117 1.57 8.88 6.58
N LEU A 118 0.43 9.41 7.03
CA LEU A 118 -0.87 8.83 6.75
C LEU A 118 -1.19 8.97 5.25
N PRO A 119 -1.53 7.89 4.52
CA PRO A 119 -2.00 7.98 3.15
C PRO A 119 -3.41 8.58 3.11
N VAL A 120 -3.56 9.77 2.53
CA VAL A 120 -4.86 10.47 2.47
C VAL A 120 -5.56 10.34 1.13
N ILE A 121 -4.79 10.14 0.05
CA ILE A 121 -5.31 9.87 -1.30
C ILE A 121 -4.52 8.73 -1.90
N ILE A 122 -5.21 7.76 -2.49
CA ILE A 122 -4.63 6.67 -3.27
C ILE A 122 -5.34 6.64 -4.62
N LYS A 123 -4.58 6.78 -5.71
CA LYS A 123 -5.05 6.62 -7.08
C LYS A 123 -4.48 5.32 -7.63
N MET A 124 -5.32 4.48 -8.20
CA MET A 124 -4.91 3.22 -8.82
C MET A 124 -5.54 3.05 -10.19
N THR A 125 -4.80 2.47 -11.12
CA THR A 125 -5.32 1.99 -12.39
C THR A 125 -5.16 0.47 -12.41
N LYS A 126 -6.19 -0.28 -12.81
CA LYS A 126 -6.09 -1.72 -13.07
C LYS A 126 -6.72 -2.01 -14.42
N GLY A 127 -5.89 -2.21 -15.44
CA GLY A 127 -6.34 -2.24 -16.83
C GLY A 127 -7.01 -0.93 -17.23
N SER A 128 -8.26 -0.98 -17.71
CA SER A 128 -9.03 0.22 -18.06
C SER A 128 -9.68 0.92 -16.86
N LYS A 129 -9.73 0.28 -15.69
CA LYS A 129 -10.46 0.80 -14.52
C LYS A 129 -9.56 1.73 -13.71
N LYS A 130 -10.10 2.90 -13.36
CA LYS A 130 -9.46 3.88 -12.48
C LYS A 130 -10.18 3.91 -11.14
N TYR A 131 -9.41 3.91 -10.06
CA TYR A 131 -9.89 3.97 -8.69
C TYR A 131 -9.23 5.15 -7.99
N ARG A 132 -10.02 5.85 -7.17
CA ARG A 132 -9.54 6.87 -6.26
C ARG A 132 -10.12 6.58 -4.89
N TYR A 133 -9.24 6.39 -3.92
CA TYR A 133 -9.57 6.30 -2.51
C TYR A 133 -9.12 7.59 -1.86
N GLU A 134 -9.96 8.12 -0.98
CA GLU A 134 -9.73 9.35 -0.26
C GLU A 134 -10.26 9.14 1.15
N ILE A 135 -9.50 9.56 2.16
CA ILE A 135 -10.00 9.56 3.53
C ILE A 135 -11.22 10.50 3.60
N LYS A 136 -12.24 10.07 4.33
CA LYS A 136 -13.42 10.86 4.65
C LYS A 136 -13.48 11.11 6.14
N ASP A 137 -14.06 12.25 6.50
CA ASP A 137 -14.15 12.76 7.86
C ASP A 137 -12.77 12.89 8.51
N PHE A 138 -11.77 13.33 7.73
CA PHE A 138 -10.41 13.51 8.23
C PHE A 138 -10.38 14.62 9.29
N LYS A 139 -10.08 14.23 10.53
CA LYS A 139 -9.88 15.15 11.64
C LYS A 139 -8.45 15.08 12.12
N ALA A 140 -7.66 16.10 11.77
CA ALA A 140 -6.28 16.26 12.21
C ALA A 140 -6.09 16.02 13.72
N SER A 141 -7.00 16.59 14.53
CA SER A 141 -6.97 16.49 15.99
C SER A 141 -7.19 15.08 16.55
N GLU A 142 -7.76 14.15 15.78
CA GLU A 142 -7.91 12.75 16.17
C GLU A 142 -6.64 11.96 15.86
N VAL A 143 -5.96 12.28 14.76
CA VAL A 143 -4.73 11.58 14.33
C VAL A 143 -3.54 11.88 15.23
N GLU A 144 -3.43 13.10 15.75
CA GLU A 144 -2.41 13.47 16.73
C GLU A 144 -2.55 12.70 18.06
N LYS A 145 -3.78 12.33 18.43
CA LYS A 145 -4.09 11.63 19.68
C LYS A 145 -3.83 10.12 19.63
N LEU A 146 -3.77 9.54 18.43
CA LEU A 146 -3.56 8.10 18.23
C LEU A 146 -2.11 7.73 18.57
N GLN A 147 -1.73 7.66 19.84
CA GLN A 147 -0.46 7.06 20.26
C GLN A 147 -0.59 5.53 20.21
N VAL A 148 0.20 4.87 19.36
CA VAL A 148 0.38 3.41 19.42
C VAL A 148 1.75 3.18 20.02
N SER A 149 1.78 2.75 21.28
CA SER A 149 2.96 2.21 21.95
C SER A 149 3.10 0.73 21.60
N PHE A 150 4.28 0.31 21.18
CA PHE A 150 4.65 -1.09 20.98
C PHE A 150 5.61 -1.54 22.08
#